data_AF-A0A3B5ZTS1-F1
#
_entry.id   AF-A0A3B5ZTS1-F1
#
_cell.length_a   1.000
_cell.length_b   1.000
_cell.length_c   1.000
_cell.angle_alpha   90.00
_cell.angle_beta   90.00
_cell.angle_gamma   90.00
#
_symmetry.space_group_name_H-M   'P 1'
#
loop_
_entity.id
_entity.type
_entity.pdbx_description
1 polymer ?
#
loop_
_entity_poly.entity_id
_entity_poly.type
_entity_poly.pdbx_seq_one_letter_code
_entity_poly.pdbx_strand_id
1 'polypeptide(L)'
;MLHGRTPVQFDPEFGSGAGDSDEGPSFTPSSARATVWPPSDSSHELADQEDYRVSEEDFCEHLSVLSSRPRPTTIVGPRMDSEQQRKVYERLALYRIRASKMTQGVSMDELDDMTLRKECLPEALEEMYYFSDYDHDDTIDWYFDPDHSVHSYLSDYHRLVLKNGDGTRYLDWEKYCSWFTTYETDEEYLKYFEEISKKIKWIKRYMEFERGSPEWIEMEARGFRQAVEIAVDFPHMSFDLASTAYTDHIFNTRFDYFDREEIDPLVFEIWKRVTKQKITFRQALEQIQQENMFPRQEKCIQFVLDNTSIYTRLQSTFDTCVEDISDETPEDEGRRLITMAVWSKLHKEKTWNEYIMRKVEIAKHIGLDLQATCIRI
;
A
#
# COMPACT_ATOMS: atom_id res chain seq x y z
N MET A 1 5.38 55.11 0.92
CA MET A 1 3.99 55.21 1.41
C MET A 1 3.50 53.78 1.55
N LEU A 2 3.78 53.09 2.66
CA LEU A 2 3.02 53.08 3.92
C LEU A 2 1.51 52.88 3.75
N HIS A 3 1.07 51.74 4.29
CA HIS A 3 -0.25 51.36 4.84
C HIS A 3 -0.80 50.10 4.17
N GLY A 4 -1.16 49.03 4.87
CA GLY A 4 -1.17 48.76 6.30
C GLY A 4 -1.83 47.40 6.52
N ARG A 5 -1.18 46.52 7.30
CA ARG A 5 -1.84 45.37 7.92
C ARG A 5 -2.63 45.88 9.11
N THR A 6 -3.87 45.42 9.27
CA THR A 6 -4.49 45.27 10.60
C THR A 6 -5.32 43.97 10.60
N PRO A 7 -5.30 43.20 11.70
CA PRO A 7 -5.71 41.81 11.76
C PRO A 7 -7.15 41.64 12.26
N VAL A 8 -7.80 40.54 11.89
CA VAL A 8 -9.10 40.17 12.49
C VAL A 8 -8.82 39.47 13.83
N GLN A 9 -9.30 40.10 14.90
CA GLN A 9 -9.27 39.61 16.27
C GLN A 9 -10.27 38.49 16.49
N PHE A 10 -9.84 37.47 17.22
CA PHE A 10 -10.71 36.59 18.00
C PHE A 10 -11.33 37.39 19.15
N ASP A 11 -12.64 37.21 19.37
CA ASP A 11 -13.23 37.33 20.69
C ASP A 11 -13.86 35.97 21.05
N PRO A 12 -13.44 35.36 22.18
CA PRO A 12 -14.18 34.29 22.84
C PRO A 12 -15.20 34.92 23.79
N GLU A 13 -16.39 34.33 23.98
CA GLU A 13 -17.03 34.28 25.30
C GLU A 13 -18.34 33.45 25.30
N PHE A 14 -18.35 32.49 26.23
CA PHE A 14 -19.45 31.92 27.04
C PHE A 14 -20.61 31.12 26.42
N GLY A 15 -20.78 29.90 26.97
CA GLY A 15 -22.06 29.21 26.99
C GLY A 15 -22.00 27.75 27.45
N SER A 16 -21.73 27.53 28.74
CA SER A 16 -21.85 26.22 29.40
C SER A 16 -23.21 25.56 29.18
N GLY A 17 -23.22 24.29 28.79
CA GLY A 17 -24.39 23.42 28.77
C GLY A 17 -23.98 21.98 29.02
N ALA A 18 -24.30 21.48 30.20
CA ALA A 18 -24.09 20.11 30.62
C ALA A 18 -25.17 19.17 30.05
N GLY A 19 -24.79 17.91 29.82
CA GLY A 19 -25.68 16.76 29.72
C GLY A 19 -26.31 16.53 28.34
N ASP A 20 -25.84 15.51 27.61
CA ASP A 20 -26.47 14.19 27.73
C ASP A 20 -25.60 13.13 27.03
N SER A 21 -25.41 12.05 27.77
CA SER A 21 -24.90 10.77 27.33
C SER A 21 -25.86 10.16 26.31
N ASP A 22 -25.35 9.87 25.11
CA ASP A 22 -25.94 8.86 24.26
C ASP A 22 -24.81 8.02 23.64
N GLU A 23 -24.74 6.77 24.09
CA GLU A 23 -23.84 5.73 23.61
C GLU A 23 -24.23 5.40 22.15
N GLY A 24 -23.53 6.02 21.20
CA GLY A 24 -23.52 5.54 19.82
C GLY A 24 -22.76 4.20 19.74
N PRO A 25 -23.20 3.24 18.90
CA PRO A 25 -22.68 1.89 18.93
C PRO A 25 -21.19 1.89 18.56
N SER A 26 -20.37 1.40 19.49
CA SER A 26 -19.00 1.03 19.24
C SER A 26 -18.98 -0.01 18.12
N PHE A 27 -18.60 0.41 16.92
CA PHE A 27 -18.26 -0.52 15.85
C PHE A 27 -17.04 -1.32 16.29
N THR A 28 -17.29 -2.50 16.84
CA THR A 28 -16.29 -3.55 16.96
C THR A 28 -15.80 -3.87 15.55
N PRO A 29 -14.49 -3.76 15.25
CA PRO A 29 -13.94 -4.32 14.03
C PRO A 29 -14.02 -5.84 14.16
N SER A 30 -15.11 -6.42 13.65
CA SER A 30 -15.25 -7.87 13.59
C SER A 30 -14.23 -8.41 12.61
N SER A 31 -13.30 -9.19 13.17
CA SER A 31 -12.34 -10.05 12.46
C SER A 31 -11.30 -9.32 11.60
N ALA A 32 -10.45 -8.52 12.24
CA ALA A 32 -9.03 -8.56 11.89
C ALA A 32 -8.57 -10.00 12.10
N ARG A 33 -8.47 -10.76 11.00
CA ARG A 33 -7.86 -12.08 10.98
C ARG A 33 -6.41 -11.84 11.40
N ALA A 34 -6.13 -12.01 12.69
CA ALA A 34 -4.79 -12.10 13.20
C ALA A 34 -4.07 -13.10 12.28
N THR A 35 -3.06 -12.62 11.57
CA THR A 35 -2.15 -13.46 10.81
C THR A 35 -1.42 -14.32 11.84
N VAL A 36 -2.06 -15.42 12.21
CA VAL A 36 -1.38 -16.56 12.82
C VAL A 36 -0.29 -16.90 11.83
N TRP A 37 0.94 -16.74 12.28
CA TRP A 37 2.14 -17.04 11.53
C TRP A 37 1.95 -18.40 10.86
N PRO A 38 2.29 -18.56 9.56
CA PRO A 38 2.25 -19.89 8.97
C PRO A 38 3.20 -20.79 9.78
N PRO A 39 2.91 -22.11 9.85
CA PRO A 39 3.80 -23.04 10.50
C PRO A 39 5.21 -22.85 9.95
N SER A 40 6.20 -22.84 10.85
CA SER A 40 7.62 -22.72 10.50
C SER A 40 7.93 -23.70 9.37
N ASP A 41 8.17 -23.18 8.17
CA ASP A 41 8.53 -23.98 7.01
C ASP A 41 9.73 -24.86 7.37
N SER A 42 9.69 -26.13 6.98
CA SER A 42 10.79 -27.03 7.30
C SER A 42 12.08 -26.52 6.65
N SER A 43 13.20 -26.56 7.38
CA SER A 43 14.49 -26.10 6.88
C SER A 43 14.92 -26.80 5.58
N HIS A 44 14.40 -28.00 5.32
CA HIS A 44 14.65 -28.79 4.12
C HIS A 44 13.94 -28.23 2.88
N GLU A 45 12.66 -27.86 2.96
CA GLU A 45 11.93 -27.30 1.80
C GLU A 45 12.50 -25.96 1.35
N LEU A 46 12.97 -25.14 2.30
CA LEU A 46 13.68 -23.91 2.01
C LEU A 46 15.02 -24.14 1.32
N ALA A 47 15.74 -25.20 1.68
CA ALA A 47 17.02 -25.55 1.07
C ALA A 47 16.83 -26.03 -0.38
N ASP A 48 15.80 -26.85 -0.63
CA ASP A 48 15.50 -27.34 -1.98
C ASP A 48 15.12 -26.21 -2.95
N GLN A 49 14.38 -25.19 -2.47
CA GLN A 49 14.03 -24.00 -3.26
C GLN A 49 15.22 -23.07 -3.51
N GLU A 50 16.16 -22.99 -2.56
CA GLU A 50 17.37 -22.16 -2.63
C GLU A 50 18.41 -22.76 -3.60
N ASP A 51 18.54 -24.09 -3.59
CA ASP A 51 19.47 -24.84 -4.46
C ASP A 51 18.97 -24.97 -5.90
N TYR A 52 17.68 -24.76 -6.12
CA TYR A 52 17.09 -24.83 -7.46
C TYR A 52 17.58 -23.68 -8.36
N ARG A 53 18.10 -24.03 -9.53
CA ARG A 53 18.66 -23.08 -10.50
C ARG A 53 18.00 -23.25 -11.86
N VAL A 54 17.45 -22.16 -12.37
CA VAL A 54 17.00 -22.06 -13.77
C VAL A 54 18.22 -21.88 -14.66
N SER A 55 18.36 -22.71 -15.69
CA SER A 55 19.48 -22.60 -16.63
C SER A 55 19.40 -21.30 -17.45
N GLU A 56 20.50 -20.90 -18.08
CA GLU A 56 20.49 -19.72 -18.97
C GLU A 56 19.57 -19.91 -20.18
N GLU A 57 19.56 -21.13 -20.73
CA GLU A 57 18.74 -21.51 -21.88
C GLU A 57 17.26 -21.43 -21.53
N ASP A 58 16.84 -22.11 -20.44
CA ASP A 58 15.46 -22.08 -19.96
C ASP A 58 15.03 -20.64 -19.63
N PHE A 59 15.91 -19.86 -18.98
CA PHE A 59 15.61 -18.46 -18.67
C PHE A 59 15.35 -17.62 -19.93
N CYS A 60 16.15 -17.81 -20.98
CA CYS A 60 15.96 -17.10 -22.26
C CYS A 60 14.65 -17.52 -22.96
N GLU A 61 14.30 -18.81 -22.90
CA GLU A 61 13.03 -19.33 -23.42
C GLU A 61 11.84 -18.74 -22.66
N HIS A 62 11.86 -18.80 -21.32
CA HIS A 62 10.85 -18.21 -20.46
C HIS A 62 10.69 -16.71 -20.72
N LEU A 63 11.80 -15.99 -20.83
CA LEU A 63 11.79 -14.55 -21.13
C LEU A 63 11.15 -14.26 -22.49
N SER A 64 11.43 -15.08 -23.50
CA SER A 64 10.81 -14.96 -24.82
C SER A 64 9.29 -15.14 -24.75
N VAL A 65 8.82 -16.14 -23.98
CA VAL A 65 7.38 -16.36 -23.74
C VAL A 65 6.74 -15.13 -23.08
N LEU A 66 7.30 -14.65 -21.97
CA LEU A 66 6.75 -13.48 -21.25
C LEU A 66 6.79 -12.20 -22.09
N SER A 67 7.82 -12.03 -22.93
CA SER A 67 7.97 -10.86 -23.80
C SER A 67 7.01 -10.86 -24.98
N SER A 68 6.51 -12.04 -25.38
CA SER A 68 5.51 -12.19 -26.44
C SER A 68 4.09 -11.85 -25.97
N ARG A 69 3.85 -11.86 -24.66
CA ARG A 69 2.53 -11.59 -24.06
C ARG A 69 2.23 -10.09 -24.04
N PRO A 70 0.94 -9.70 -24.11
CA PRO A 70 0.54 -8.29 -24.09
C PRO A 70 1.03 -7.59 -22.83
N ARG A 71 1.69 -6.44 -23.00
CA ARG A 71 2.09 -5.56 -21.89
C ARG A 71 0.87 -4.79 -21.35
N PRO A 72 0.92 -4.29 -20.10
CA PRO A 72 -0.09 -3.36 -19.60
C PRO A 72 -0.25 -2.19 -20.58
N THR A 73 -1.50 -1.83 -20.89
CA THR A 73 -1.74 -0.71 -21.80
C THR A 73 -1.46 0.60 -21.07
N THR A 74 -0.75 1.53 -21.70
CA THR A 74 -0.44 2.86 -21.11
C THR A 74 -0.98 4.02 -21.95
N ILE A 75 -1.47 3.75 -23.16
CA ILE A 75 -1.96 4.78 -24.09
C ILE A 75 -3.50 4.73 -24.19
N VAL A 76 -4.13 5.72 -23.57
CA VAL A 76 -4.78 6.87 -24.21
C VAL A 76 -5.51 6.78 -25.58
N GLY A 77 -6.20 5.72 -26.02
CA GLY A 77 -6.98 5.63 -27.29
C GLY A 77 -8.08 6.72 -27.52
N PRO A 78 -8.94 6.64 -28.55
CA PRO A 78 -9.80 7.77 -28.95
C PRO A 78 -10.82 8.17 -27.88
N ARG A 79 -11.17 9.47 -27.87
CA ARG A 79 -12.24 10.00 -27.02
C ARG A 79 -13.62 9.59 -27.54
N MET A 80 -14.54 9.33 -26.63
CA MET A 80 -15.95 9.09 -26.91
C MET A 80 -16.64 10.33 -27.47
N ASP A 81 -17.75 10.14 -28.18
CA ASP A 81 -18.68 11.23 -28.45
C ASP A 81 -19.47 11.62 -27.18
N SER A 82 -20.17 12.75 -27.23
CA SER A 82 -20.88 13.30 -26.08
C SER A 82 -22.00 12.37 -25.56
N GLU A 83 -22.67 11.60 -26.43
CA GLU A 83 -23.75 10.72 -26.01
C GLU A 83 -23.20 9.46 -25.31
N GLN A 84 -22.11 8.90 -25.85
CA GLN A 84 -21.35 7.82 -25.25
C GLN A 84 -20.79 8.22 -23.88
N GLN A 85 -20.15 9.38 -23.81
CA GLN A 85 -19.57 9.92 -22.59
C GLN A 85 -20.64 10.11 -21.49
N ARG A 86 -21.80 10.66 -21.85
CA ARG A 86 -22.93 10.81 -20.91
C ARG A 86 -23.36 9.47 -20.31
N LYS A 87 -23.54 8.43 -21.13
CA LYS A 87 -23.92 7.09 -20.66
C LYS A 87 -22.89 6.48 -19.72
N VAL A 88 -21.60 6.74 -19.97
CA VAL A 88 -20.52 6.32 -19.07
C VAL A 88 -20.62 7.09 -17.75
N TYR A 89 -20.72 8.41 -17.78
CA TYR A 89 -20.79 9.23 -16.57
C TYR A 89 -21.99 8.91 -15.69
N GLU A 90 -23.18 8.71 -16.28
CA GLU A 90 -24.36 8.24 -15.56
C GLU A 90 -24.07 6.92 -14.84
N ARG A 91 -23.45 5.94 -15.52
CA ARG A 91 -23.12 4.65 -14.94
C ARG A 91 -22.09 4.75 -13.81
N LEU A 92 -21.04 5.54 -13.99
CA LEU A 92 -19.99 5.75 -12.97
C LEU A 92 -20.53 6.47 -11.72
N ALA A 93 -21.43 7.44 -11.91
CA ALA A 93 -22.10 8.13 -10.82
C ALA A 93 -22.94 7.15 -9.96
N LEU A 94 -23.64 6.20 -10.59
CA LEU A 94 -24.40 5.19 -9.85
C LEU A 94 -23.52 4.31 -8.96
N TYR A 95 -22.31 3.94 -9.41
CA TYR A 95 -21.35 3.22 -8.56
C TYR A 95 -20.90 4.06 -7.35
N ARG A 96 -20.68 5.38 -7.53
CA ARG A 96 -20.34 6.30 -6.42
C ARG A 96 -21.47 6.43 -5.42
N ILE A 97 -22.70 6.62 -5.91
CA ILE A 97 -23.89 6.73 -5.06
C ILE A 97 -24.13 5.44 -4.28
N ARG A 98 -23.98 4.28 -4.93
CA ARG A 98 -24.04 2.98 -4.25
C ARG A 98 -23.03 2.92 -3.11
N ALA A 99 -21.76 3.23 -3.38
CA ALA A 99 -20.72 3.20 -2.35
C ALA A 99 -21.03 4.15 -1.18
N SER A 100 -21.50 5.37 -1.46
CA SER A 100 -21.88 6.34 -0.43
C SER A 100 -23.04 5.83 0.45
N LYS A 101 -24.09 5.26 -0.14
CA LYS A 101 -25.22 4.68 0.59
C LYS A 101 -24.82 3.47 1.44
N MET A 102 -23.89 2.64 0.95
CA MET A 102 -23.36 1.52 1.72
C MET A 102 -22.60 2.00 2.98
N THR A 103 -21.84 3.08 2.87
CA THR A 103 -21.18 3.72 4.03
C THR A 103 -22.20 4.25 5.06
N GLN A 104 -23.41 4.60 4.61
CA GLN A 104 -24.53 5.01 5.47
C GLN A 104 -25.32 3.83 6.06
N GLY A 105 -24.91 2.58 5.81
CA GLY A 105 -25.52 1.37 6.38
C GLY A 105 -26.64 0.75 5.55
N VAL A 106 -26.86 1.20 4.31
CA VAL A 106 -27.82 0.59 3.38
C VAL A 106 -27.26 -0.73 2.85
N SER A 107 -28.09 -1.77 2.81
CA SER A 107 -27.66 -3.09 2.35
C SER A 107 -27.53 -3.18 0.83
N MET A 108 -26.65 -4.06 0.33
CA MET A 108 -26.45 -4.26 -1.12
C MET A 108 -27.72 -4.73 -1.84
N ASP A 109 -28.53 -5.56 -1.18
CA ASP A 109 -29.75 -6.13 -1.75
C ASP A 109 -30.81 -5.05 -2.03
N GLU A 110 -30.72 -3.90 -1.35
CA GLU A 110 -31.59 -2.73 -1.52
C GLU A 110 -31.06 -1.74 -2.59
N LEU A 111 -29.86 -1.96 -3.14
CA LEU A 111 -29.14 -1.06 -4.05
C LEU A 111 -29.01 -1.60 -5.48
N ASP A 112 -30.07 -2.24 -5.97
CA ASP A 112 -30.12 -2.71 -7.35
C ASP A 112 -30.12 -1.53 -8.35
N ASP A 113 -29.56 -1.79 -9.55
CA ASP A 113 -29.41 -0.78 -10.61
C ASP A 113 -30.72 -0.11 -11.02
N MET A 114 -31.84 -0.85 -11.02
CA MET A 114 -33.14 -0.32 -11.44
C MET A 114 -33.72 0.61 -10.37
N THR A 115 -33.51 0.31 -9.10
CA THR A 115 -33.92 1.16 -7.97
C THR A 115 -33.08 2.43 -7.94
N LEU A 116 -31.75 2.31 -8.06
CA LEU A 116 -30.87 3.48 -8.10
C LEU A 116 -31.16 4.40 -9.30
N ARG A 117 -31.42 3.85 -10.49
CA ARG A 117 -31.79 4.65 -11.67
C ARG A 117 -33.15 5.35 -11.55
N LYS A 118 -34.06 4.86 -10.71
CA LYS A 118 -35.34 5.53 -10.44
C LYS A 118 -35.21 6.66 -9.44
N GLU A 119 -34.32 6.51 -8.45
CA GLU A 119 -34.07 7.51 -7.42
C GLU A 119 -33.13 8.62 -7.92
N CYS A 120 -32.17 8.28 -8.77
CA CYS A 120 -31.17 9.17 -9.34
C CYS A 120 -31.44 9.39 -10.83
N LEU A 121 -32.37 10.29 -11.13
CA LEU A 121 -32.72 10.64 -12.51
C LEU A 121 -31.50 11.25 -13.25
N PRO A 122 -31.29 10.93 -14.54
CA PRO A 122 -30.15 11.43 -15.31
C PRO A 122 -29.97 12.95 -15.27
N GLU A 123 -31.07 13.70 -15.29
CA GLU A 123 -31.04 15.17 -15.24
C GLU A 123 -30.49 15.69 -13.91
N ALA A 124 -30.81 15.01 -12.79
CA ALA A 124 -30.28 15.36 -11.47
C ALA A 124 -28.78 15.02 -11.35
N LEU A 125 -28.33 13.94 -12.00
CA LEU A 125 -26.91 13.60 -12.06
C LEU A 125 -26.12 14.64 -12.86
N GLU A 126 -26.68 15.11 -13.98
CA GLU A 126 -26.06 16.16 -14.80
C GLU A 126 -25.95 17.49 -14.06
N GLU A 127 -26.99 17.88 -13.28
CA GLU A 127 -26.97 19.06 -12.40
C GLU A 127 -25.93 18.95 -11.28
N MET A 128 -25.69 17.74 -10.74
CA MET A 128 -24.66 17.45 -9.75
C MET A 128 -23.27 17.18 -10.36
N TYR A 129 -23.09 17.46 -11.65
CA TYR A 129 -21.85 17.18 -12.40
C TYR A 129 -21.34 15.74 -12.22
N TYR A 130 -22.27 14.77 -12.10
CA TYR A 130 -22.10 13.33 -11.96
C TYR A 130 -21.34 12.85 -10.70
N PHE A 131 -20.11 13.31 -10.51
CA PHE A 131 -19.21 12.84 -9.46
C PHE A 131 -18.42 13.95 -8.76
N SER A 132 -18.52 15.23 -9.17
CA SER A 132 -17.70 16.32 -8.61
C SER A 132 -17.86 16.49 -7.10
N ASP A 133 -19.08 16.31 -6.59
CA ASP A 133 -19.38 16.48 -5.16
C ASP A 133 -18.76 15.35 -4.32
N TYR A 134 -18.45 14.22 -4.93
CA TYR A 134 -17.93 13.03 -4.25
C TYR A 134 -16.39 12.95 -4.31
N ASP A 135 -15.72 13.72 -5.17
CA ASP A 135 -14.25 13.71 -5.26
C ASP A 135 -13.59 14.39 -4.05
N HIS A 136 -14.29 15.35 -3.45
CA HIS A 136 -13.88 16.11 -2.24
C HIS A 136 -14.22 15.41 -0.92
N ASP A 137 -14.87 14.24 -0.97
CA ASP A 137 -15.15 13.45 0.21
C ASP A 137 -13.91 12.59 0.57
N ASP A 138 -13.27 12.95 1.68
CA ASP A 138 -12.10 12.23 2.23
C ASP A 138 -12.46 10.84 2.78
N THR A 139 -13.76 10.51 2.89
CA THR A 139 -14.20 9.19 3.38
C THR A 139 -13.97 8.07 2.37
N ILE A 140 -13.89 8.37 1.07
CA ILE A 140 -13.69 7.36 0.01
C ILE A 140 -12.30 7.49 -0.61
N ASP A 141 -11.51 6.42 -0.51
CA ASP A 141 -10.09 6.35 -0.92
C ASP A 141 -9.86 6.04 -2.41
N TRP A 142 -10.89 6.14 -3.24
CA TRP A 142 -10.87 5.86 -4.68
C TRP A 142 -11.82 6.79 -5.44
N TYR A 143 -11.62 6.89 -6.75
CA TYR A 143 -12.43 7.69 -7.66
C TYR A 143 -12.43 7.07 -9.07
N PHE A 144 -13.31 7.55 -9.94
CA PHE A 144 -13.21 7.28 -11.38
C PHE A 144 -12.47 8.42 -12.04
N ASP A 145 -11.34 8.12 -12.67
CA ASP A 145 -10.48 9.16 -13.20
C ASP A 145 -11.17 9.90 -14.38
N PRO A 146 -11.35 11.23 -14.31
CA PRO A 146 -12.05 11.98 -15.35
C PRO A 146 -11.35 11.90 -16.71
N ASP A 147 -10.02 11.87 -16.72
CA ASP A 147 -9.23 11.77 -17.94
C ASP A 147 -9.36 10.37 -18.52
N HIS A 148 -9.41 9.31 -17.72
CA HIS A 148 -9.69 7.95 -18.22
C HIS A 148 -11.14 7.79 -18.69
N SER A 149 -12.06 8.51 -18.07
CA SER A 149 -13.49 8.33 -18.28
C SER A 149 -14.00 8.89 -19.60
N VAL A 150 -13.20 9.67 -20.35
CA VAL A 150 -13.55 10.15 -21.70
C VAL A 150 -13.20 9.17 -22.82
N HIS A 151 -12.53 8.06 -22.51
CA HIS A 151 -11.99 7.15 -23.52
C HIS A 151 -12.85 5.91 -23.73
N SER A 152 -13.13 5.56 -24.99
CA SER A 152 -14.12 4.52 -25.35
C SER A 152 -13.64 3.08 -25.13
N TYR A 153 -12.34 2.86 -25.19
CA TYR A 153 -11.72 1.53 -25.15
C TYR A 153 -11.41 1.05 -23.73
N LEU A 154 -11.46 1.96 -22.74
CA LEU A 154 -11.31 1.61 -21.33
C LEU A 154 -12.62 1.01 -20.81
N SER A 155 -12.51 -0.01 -19.96
CA SER A 155 -13.65 -0.50 -19.18
C SER A 155 -13.78 0.30 -17.88
N ASP A 156 -14.90 0.14 -17.17
CA ASP A 156 -15.08 0.84 -15.90
C ASP A 156 -14.03 0.43 -14.86
N TYR A 157 -13.54 -0.80 -14.94
CA TYR A 157 -12.44 -1.27 -14.09
C TYR A 157 -11.14 -0.50 -14.34
N HIS A 158 -10.87 -0.12 -15.59
CA HIS A 158 -9.70 0.71 -15.92
C HIS A 158 -9.86 2.15 -15.45
N ARG A 159 -11.09 2.66 -15.42
CA ARG A 159 -11.40 4.03 -14.95
C ARG A 159 -11.29 4.15 -13.44
N LEU A 160 -11.44 3.05 -12.69
CA LEU A 160 -11.29 3.02 -11.24
C LEU A 160 -9.83 3.21 -10.83
N VAL A 161 -9.56 4.27 -10.06
CA VAL A 161 -8.22 4.64 -9.57
C VAL A 161 -8.25 4.90 -8.07
N LEU A 162 -7.19 4.47 -7.37
CA LEU A 162 -7.03 4.70 -5.93
C LEU A 162 -6.34 6.05 -5.65
N LYS A 163 -6.80 6.76 -4.62
CA LYS A 163 -6.20 8.03 -4.17
C LYS A 163 -4.83 7.77 -3.53
N ASN A 164 -3.82 8.58 -3.87
CA ASN A 164 -2.48 8.51 -3.28
C ASN A 164 -2.37 9.17 -1.89
N GLY A 165 -3.48 9.67 -1.33
CA GLY A 165 -3.48 10.40 -0.06
C GLY A 165 -2.59 11.63 -0.11
N ASP A 166 -1.57 11.68 0.74
CA ASP A 166 -0.56 12.74 0.83
C ASP A 166 0.56 12.64 -0.22
N GLY A 167 0.46 11.71 -1.16
CA GLY A 167 1.46 11.46 -2.19
C GLY A 167 2.45 10.36 -1.86
N THR A 168 2.41 9.80 -0.65
CA THR A 168 3.36 8.77 -0.18
C THR A 168 2.75 7.38 -0.04
N ARG A 169 1.44 7.23 -0.30
CA ARG A 169 0.73 5.98 -0.03
C ARG A 169 1.22 4.81 -0.87
N TYR A 170 1.58 5.03 -2.13
CA TYR A 170 2.01 3.99 -3.06
C TYR A 170 3.42 4.23 -3.59
N LEU A 171 4.21 3.16 -3.70
CA LEU A 171 5.63 3.22 -4.03
C LEU A 171 5.89 3.81 -5.42
N ASP A 172 5.06 3.42 -6.40
CA ASP A 172 5.15 3.91 -7.79
C ASP A 172 3.76 4.27 -8.28
N TRP A 173 3.14 5.25 -7.60
CA TRP A 173 1.76 5.64 -7.87
C TRP A 173 1.51 6.03 -9.34
N GLU A 174 2.45 6.74 -9.97
CA GLU A 174 2.33 7.18 -11.37
C GLU A 174 2.28 5.99 -12.34
N LYS A 175 3.14 4.98 -12.14
CA LYS A 175 3.07 3.73 -12.89
C LYS A 175 1.77 3.00 -12.61
N TYR A 176 1.37 2.95 -11.35
CA TYR A 176 0.21 2.18 -10.91
C TYR A 176 -1.11 2.72 -11.50
N CYS A 177 -1.29 4.04 -11.54
CA CYS A 177 -2.48 4.64 -12.13
C CYS A 177 -2.48 4.64 -13.66
N SER A 178 -1.31 4.50 -14.30
CA SER A 178 -1.17 4.51 -15.78
C SER A 178 -1.15 3.12 -16.43
N TRP A 179 -1.07 2.05 -15.64
CA TRP A 179 -1.11 0.67 -16.13
C TRP A 179 -2.55 0.15 -16.21
N PHE A 180 -3.08 0.14 -17.43
CA PHE A 180 -4.40 -0.41 -17.71
C PHE A 180 -4.31 -1.95 -17.88
N THR A 181 -4.50 -2.65 -16.77
CA THR A 181 -4.69 -4.11 -16.70
C THR A 181 -6.17 -4.47 -16.59
N THR A 182 -6.55 -5.62 -17.15
CA THR A 182 -7.90 -6.15 -16.97
C THR A 182 -8.04 -6.80 -15.59
N TYR A 183 -9.29 -6.98 -15.16
CA TYR A 183 -9.59 -7.65 -13.90
C TYR A 183 -9.01 -9.08 -13.85
N GLU A 184 -9.07 -9.83 -14.95
CA GLU A 184 -8.52 -11.19 -15.04
C GLU A 184 -6.99 -11.20 -14.88
N THR A 185 -6.30 -10.28 -15.53
CA THR A 185 -4.85 -10.11 -15.40
C THR A 185 -4.47 -9.76 -13.97
N ASP A 186 -5.24 -8.89 -13.31
CA ASP A 186 -5.02 -8.49 -11.93
C ASP A 186 -5.25 -9.64 -10.93
N GLU A 187 -6.32 -10.43 -11.10
CA GLU A 187 -6.53 -11.63 -10.27
C GLU A 187 -5.42 -12.66 -10.45
N GLU A 188 -4.92 -12.80 -11.68
CA GLU A 188 -3.80 -13.69 -11.96
C GLU A 188 -2.48 -13.16 -11.38
N TYR A 189 -2.27 -11.84 -11.44
CA TYR A 189 -1.13 -11.17 -10.84
C TYR A 189 -1.05 -11.42 -9.33
N LEU A 190 -2.18 -11.33 -8.62
CA LEU A 190 -2.21 -11.59 -7.18
C LEU A 190 -1.79 -13.04 -6.85
N LYS A 191 -2.24 -14.02 -7.63
CA LYS A 191 -1.85 -15.44 -7.46
C LYS A 191 -0.37 -15.65 -7.74
N TYR A 192 0.14 -15.05 -8.81
CA TYR A 192 1.57 -15.09 -9.14
C TYR A 192 2.42 -14.45 -8.03
N PHE A 193 2.02 -13.28 -7.53
CA PHE A 193 2.71 -12.59 -6.43
C PHE A 193 2.77 -13.46 -5.16
N GLU A 194 1.66 -14.15 -4.85
CA GLU A 194 1.60 -15.11 -3.73
C GLU A 194 2.58 -16.29 -3.94
N GLU A 195 2.62 -16.86 -5.15
CA GLU A 195 3.51 -17.98 -5.48
C GLU A 195 5.00 -17.59 -5.38
N ILE A 196 5.42 -16.46 -5.96
CA ILE A 196 6.81 -16.02 -5.84
C ILE A 196 7.17 -15.69 -4.39
N SER A 197 6.23 -15.11 -3.63
CA SER A 197 6.46 -14.80 -2.21
C SER A 197 6.67 -16.04 -1.37
N LYS A 198 6.09 -17.18 -1.76
CA LYS A 198 6.30 -18.48 -1.09
C LYS A 198 7.57 -19.16 -1.55
N LYS A 199 7.82 -19.22 -2.87
CA LYS A 199 8.92 -20.01 -3.46
C LYS A 199 10.27 -19.30 -3.40
N ILE A 200 10.28 -17.98 -3.34
CA ILE A 200 11.50 -17.16 -3.37
C ILE A 200 11.78 -16.54 -1.99
N LYS A 201 10.99 -16.88 -0.96
CA LYS A 201 11.17 -16.41 0.43
C LYS A 201 12.58 -16.62 0.98
N TRP A 202 13.33 -17.60 0.46
CA TRP A 202 14.71 -17.88 0.84
C TRP A 202 15.63 -16.66 0.64
N ILE A 203 15.30 -15.75 -0.28
CA ILE A 203 16.11 -14.55 -0.58
C ILE A 203 16.28 -13.64 0.63
N LYS A 204 15.35 -13.71 1.60
CA LYS A 204 15.44 -12.97 2.86
C LYS A 204 16.75 -13.23 3.61
N ARG A 205 17.31 -14.45 3.54
CA ARG A 205 18.58 -14.81 4.20
C ARG A 205 19.77 -13.98 3.71
N TYR A 206 19.66 -13.41 2.51
CA TYR A 206 20.71 -12.65 1.85
C TYR A 206 20.49 -11.13 1.96
N MET A 207 19.45 -10.68 2.66
CA MET A 207 19.19 -9.25 2.84
C MET A 207 20.25 -8.54 3.67
N GLU A 208 21.09 -9.28 4.41
CA GLU A 208 22.24 -8.71 5.12
C GLU A 208 23.34 -8.17 4.21
N PHE A 209 23.39 -8.62 2.95
CA PHE A 209 24.37 -8.16 1.99
C PHE A 209 24.01 -6.76 1.47
N GLU A 210 25.03 -5.92 1.32
CA GLU A 210 24.86 -4.57 0.77
C GLU A 210 24.29 -4.63 -0.65
N ARG A 211 23.38 -3.70 -0.98
CA ARG A 211 22.87 -3.53 -2.34
C ARG A 211 24.05 -3.40 -3.31
N GLY A 212 24.11 -4.31 -4.29
CA GLY A 212 25.14 -4.29 -5.32
C GLY A 212 26.45 -5.00 -4.93
N SER A 213 26.52 -5.63 -3.76
CA SER A 213 27.61 -6.58 -3.49
C SER A 213 27.52 -7.78 -4.47
N PRO A 214 28.65 -8.42 -4.81
CA PRO A 214 28.62 -9.61 -5.66
C PRO A 214 27.68 -10.71 -5.15
N GLU A 215 27.64 -10.92 -3.83
CA GLU A 215 26.77 -11.89 -3.16
C GLU A 215 25.29 -11.52 -3.36
N TRP A 216 24.91 -10.25 -3.12
CA TRP A 216 23.55 -9.81 -3.36
C TRP A 216 23.16 -9.94 -4.85
N ILE A 217 24.03 -9.51 -5.77
CA ILE A 217 23.76 -9.55 -7.21
C ILE A 217 23.52 -10.99 -7.69
N GLU A 218 24.31 -11.95 -7.23
CA GLU A 218 24.13 -13.36 -7.60
C GLU A 218 22.76 -13.88 -7.14
N MET A 219 22.40 -13.64 -5.88
CA MET A 219 21.16 -14.15 -5.30
C MET A 219 19.93 -13.44 -5.85
N GLU A 220 20.02 -12.13 -6.11
CA GLU A 220 18.97 -11.36 -6.77
C GLU A 220 18.74 -11.84 -8.21
N ALA A 221 19.80 -12.13 -8.96
CA ALA A 221 19.67 -12.70 -10.30
C ALA A 221 19.04 -14.10 -10.26
N ARG A 222 19.40 -14.92 -9.28
CA ARG A 222 18.80 -16.26 -9.10
C ARG A 222 17.31 -16.18 -8.77
N GLY A 223 16.94 -15.36 -7.79
CA GLY A 223 15.53 -15.13 -7.44
C GLY A 223 14.74 -14.62 -8.63
N PHE A 224 15.30 -13.70 -9.41
CA PHE A 224 14.60 -13.16 -10.58
C PHE A 224 14.36 -14.23 -11.66
N ARG A 225 15.33 -15.12 -11.90
CA ARG A 225 15.16 -16.23 -12.86
C ARG A 225 14.05 -17.20 -12.43
N GLN A 226 14.00 -17.55 -11.14
CA GLN A 226 12.92 -18.37 -10.59
C GLN A 226 11.57 -17.66 -10.74
N ALA A 227 11.50 -16.36 -10.49
CA ALA A 227 10.28 -15.58 -10.68
C ALA A 227 9.80 -15.60 -12.15
N VAL A 228 10.72 -15.42 -13.10
CA VAL A 228 10.42 -15.48 -14.54
C VAL A 228 9.91 -16.86 -14.96
N GLU A 229 10.51 -17.94 -14.47
CA GLU A 229 10.00 -19.29 -14.73
C GLU A 229 8.59 -19.49 -14.16
N ILE A 230 8.37 -19.13 -12.89
CA ILE A 230 7.04 -19.23 -12.26
C ILE A 230 6.00 -18.44 -13.06
N ALA A 231 6.35 -17.26 -13.58
CA ALA A 231 5.46 -16.42 -14.36
C ALA A 231 4.99 -17.06 -15.69
N VAL A 232 5.74 -18.01 -16.25
CA VAL A 232 5.34 -18.70 -17.48
C VAL A 232 4.06 -19.52 -17.28
N ASP A 233 3.82 -20.03 -16.08
CA ASP A 233 2.60 -20.78 -15.74
C ASP A 233 1.33 -19.91 -15.65
N PHE A 234 1.46 -18.59 -15.77
CA PHE A 234 0.35 -17.63 -15.67
C PHE A 234 0.08 -16.95 -17.03
N PRO A 235 -0.90 -17.40 -17.83
CA PRO A 235 -1.08 -16.95 -19.22
C PRO A 235 -1.18 -15.44 -19.47
N HIS A 236 -1.74 -14.63 -18.56
CA HIS A 236 -1.85 -13.18 -18.74
C HIS A 236 -0.66 -12.40 -18.15
N MET A 237 0.32 -13.10 -17.58
CA MET A 237 1.51 -12.49 -17.01
C MET A 237 2.50 -12.08 -18.10
N SER A 238 2.69 -10.78 -18.29
CA SER A 238 3.74 -10.23 -19.16
C SER A 238 5.07 -10.08 -18.43
N PHE A 239 6.15 -9.84 -19.17
CA PHE A 239 7.45 -9.55 -18.57
C PHE A 239 7.41 -8.35 -17.61
N ASP A 240 6.72 -7.27 -18.00
CA ASP A 240 6.66 -6.04 -17.19
C ASP A 240 5.94 -6.29 -15.84
N LEU A 241 4.88 -7.10 -15.86
CA LEU A 241 4.17 -7.51 -14.65
C LEU A 241 5.02 -8.45 -13.79
N ALA A 242 5.67 -9.45 -14.41
CA ALA A 242 6.54 -10.40 -13.71
C ALA A 242 7.71 -9.68 -12.99
N SER A 243 8.34 -8.74 -13.69
CA SER A 243 9.42 -7.89 -13.17
C SER A 243 8.96 -7.00 -12.01
N THR A 244 7.78 -6.38 -12.16
CA THR A 244 7.19 -5.54 -11.11
C THR A 244 6.90 -6.34 -9.85
N ALA A 245 6.27 -7.51 -9.97
CA ALA A 245 6.01 -8.37 -8.81
C ALA A 245 7.29 -8.78 -8.08
N TYR A 246 8.34 -9.14 -8.82
CA TYR A 246 9.61 -9.51 -8.21
C TYR A 246 10.25 -8.32 -7.48
N THR A 247 10.28 -7.14 -8.11
CA THR A 247 10.83 -5.94 -7.50
C THR A 247 10.06 -5.54 -6.25
N ASP A 248 8.73 -5.61 -6.29
CA ASP A 248 7.86 -5.34 -5.15
C ASP A 248 8.03 -6.37 -4.02
N HIS A 249 8.26 -7.64 -4.36
CA HIS A 249 8.58 -8.68 -3.38
C HIS A 249 9.92 -8.40 -2.67
N ILE A 250 10.95 -8.01 -3.43
CA ILE A 250 12.26 -7.62 -2.88
C ILE A 250 12.15 -6.36 -2.02
N PHE A 251 11.38 -5.36 -2.46
CA PHE A 251 11.12 -4.15 -1.69
C PHE A 251 10.47 -4.48 -0.34
N ASN A 252 9.37 -5.25 -0.36
CA ASN A 252 8.66 -5.66 0.85
C ASN A 252 9.57 -6.45 1.80
N THR A 253 10.32 -7.44 1.27
CA THR A 253 11.21 -8.26 2.09
C THR A 253 12.33 -7.43 2.72
N ARG A 254 12.87 -6.45 1.99
CA ARG A 254 13.87 -5.52 2.52
C ARG A 254 13.31 -4.62 3.61
N PHE A 255 12.12 -4.06 3.40
CA PHE A 255 11.48 -3.22 4.38
C PHE A 255 11.23 -3.99 5.68
N ASP A 256 10.68 -5.20 5.59
CA ASP A 256 10.45 -6.04 6.77
C ASP A 256 11.77 -6.38 7.49
N TYR A 257 12.85 -6.61 6.76
CA TYR A 257 14.16 -6.89 7.33
C TYR A 257 14.79 -5.66 8.02
N PHE A 258 15.00 -4.57 7.27
CA PHE A 258 15.76 -3.42 7.74
C PHE A 258 14.94 -2.47 8.58
N ASP A 259 13.71 -2.17 8.18
CA ASP A 259 12.91 -1.12 8.80
C ASP A 259 12.04 -1.65 9.96
N ARG A 260 11.90 -2.97 10.09
CA ARG A 260 11.15 -3.61 11.18
C ARG A 260 12.01 -4.52 12.04
N GLU A 261 12.55 -5.61 11.48
CA GLU A 261 13.25 -6.62 12.27
C GLU A 261 14.55 -6.12 12.91
N GLU A 262 15.34 -5.30 12.21
CA GLU A 262 16.55 -4.70 12.80
C GLU A 262 16.24 -3.49 13.70
N ILE A 263 15.16 -2.76 13.41
CA ILE A 263 14.78 -1.53 14.13
C ILE A 263 14.04 -1.83 15.44
N ASP A 264 13.19 -2.85 15.48
CA ASP A 264 12.44 -3.27 16.68
C ASP A 264 13.33 -3.41 17.93
N PRO A 265 14.41 -4.23 17.92
CA PRO A 265 15.27 -4.36 19.08
C PRO A 265 16.05 -3.08 19.39
N LEU A 266 16.41 -2.27 18.38
CA LEU A 266 17.10 -0.99 18.60
C LEU A 266 16.20 0.02 19.31
N VAL A 267 14.97 0.22 18.83
CA VAL A 267 14.00 1.16 19.42
C VAL A 267 13.67 0.76 20.85
N PHE A 268 13.44 -0.53 21.10
CA PHE A 268 13.23 -1.05 22.45
C PHE A 268 14.41 -0.75 23.38
N GLU A 269 15.63 -0.95 22.89
CA GLU A 269 16.85 -0.79 23.66
C GLU A 269 17.18 0.68 23.96
N ILE A 270 16.80 1.59 23.06
CA ILE A 270 16.80 3.04 23.28
C ILE A 270 15.76 3.41 24.35
N TRP A 271 14.51 2.98 24.16
CA TRP A 271 13.40 3.28 25.09
C TRP A 271 13.74 2.84 26.50
N LYS A 272 14.22 1.60 26.68
CA LYS A 272 14.63 1.04 27.97
C LYS A 272 15.67 1.91 28.68
N ARG A 273 16.66 2.45 27.96
CA ARG A 273 17.68 3.33 28.54
C ARG A 273 17.09 4.68 28.91
N VAL A 274 16.33 5.29 28.00
CA VAL A 274 15.66 6.58 28.22
C VAL A 274 14.76 6.51 29.46
N THR A 275 13.95 5.47 29.62
CA THR A 275 13.00 5.34 30.74
C THR A 275 13.67 4.94 32.06
N LYS A 276 14.57 3.95 32.06
CA LYS A 276 15.18 3.44 33.30
C LYS A 276 16.30 4.31 33.83
N GLN A 277 17.11 4.88 32.94
CA GLN A 277 18.24 5.72 33.33
C GLN A 277 17.89 7.21 33.33
N LYS A 278 16.70 7.59 32.82
CA LYS A 278 16.25 8.99 32.67
C LYS A 278 17.26 9.84 31.90
N ILE A 279 17.78 9.27 30.81
CA ILE A 279 18.72 9.93 29.90
C ILE A 279 18.04 10.33 28.60
N THR A 280 18.67 11.21 27.83
CA THR A 280 18.16 11.62 26.51
C THR A 280 18.34 10.51 25.47
N PHE A 281 17.52 10.54 24.42
CA PHE A 281 17.65 9.67 23.23
C PHE A 281 19.08 9.59 22.70
N ARG A 282 19.77 10.73 22.61
CA ARG A 282 21.16 10.81 22.14
C ARG A 282 22.14 10.15 23.10
N GLN A 283 22.01 10.37 24.40
CA GLN A 283 22.85 9.69 25.40
C GLN A 283 22.63 8.17 25.36
N ALA A 284 21.41 7.71 25.12
CA ALA A 284 21.13 6.29 24.93
C ALA A 284 21.83 5.73 23.68
N LEU A 285 21.82 6.46 22.56
CA LEU A 285 22.55 6.09 21.35
C LEU A 285 24.07 6.05 21.56
N GLU A 286 24.64 7.00 22.31
CA GLU A 286 26.07 7.01 22.66
C GLU A 286 26.46 5.76 23.45
N GLN A 287 25.65 5.36 24.45
CA GLN A 287 25.88 4.11 25.20
C GLN A 287 25.77 2.88 24.30
N ILE A 288 24.72 2.81 23.48
CA ILE A 288 24.50 1.70 22.53
C ILE A 288 25.69 1.54 21.58
N GLN A 289 26.23 2.65 21.08
CA GLN A 289 27.40 2.66 20.21
C GLN A 289 28.66 2.20 20.95
N GLN A 290 28.91 2.72 22.16
CA GLN A 290 30.05 2.33 22.99
C GLN A 290 30.04 0.84 23.36
N GLU A 291 28.86 0.28 23.58
CA GLU A 291 28.66 -1.14 23.89
C GLU A 291 28.61 -2.03 22.63
N ASN A 292 28.65 -1.44 21.43
CA ASN A 292 28.58 -2.14 20.13
C ASN A 292 27.39 -3.12 20.03
N MET A 293 26.22 -2.73 20.54
CA MET A 293 25.06 -3.63 20.60
C MET A 293 24.40 -3.88 19.24
N PHE A 294 24.44 -2.91 18.33
CA PHE A 294 23.82 -2.99 16.99
C PHE A 294 24.81 -2.63 15.89
N PRO A 295 25.83 -3.47 15.60
CA PRO A 295 26.88 -3.16 14.63
C PRO A 295 26.34 -2.80 13.23
N ARG A 296 25.22 -3.39 12.81
CA ARG A 296 24.61 -3.12 11.50
C ARG A 296 24.00 -1.73 11.39
N GLN A 297 23.52 -1.21 12.52
CA GLN A 297 22.94 0.12 12.62
C GLN A 297 24.00 1.17 12.98
N GLU A 298 25.28 0.80 13.09
CA GLU A 298 26.37 1.71 13.49
C GLU A 298 26.43 2.96 12.60
N LYS A 299 26.33 2.80 11.27
CA LYS A 299 26.31 3.95 10.34
C LYS A 299 25.10 4.86 10.57
N CYS A 300 23.93 4.27 10.85
CA CYS A 300 22.70 5.03 11.14
C CYS A 300 22.84 5.78 12.47
N ILE A 301 23.28 5.10 13.52
CA ILE A 301 23.52 5.67 14.85
C ILE A 301 24.55 6.79 14.77
N GLN A 302 25.69 6.56 14.11
CA GLN A 302 26.73 7.57 13.92
C GLN A 302 26.20 8.79 13.17
N PHE A 303 25.39 8.59 12.12
CA PHE A 303 24.77 9.69 11.39
C PHE A 303 23.90 10.58 12.31
N VAL A 304 23.10 9.96 13.19
CA VAL A 304 22.30 10.71 14.18
C VAL A 304 23.21 11.44 15.17
N LEU A 305 24.30 10.81 15.61
CA LEU A 305 25.28 11.38 16.54
C LEU A 305 26.11 12.52 15.93
N ASP A 306 26.35 12.51 14.62
CA ASP A 306 27.07 13.60 13.93
C ASP A 306 26.15 14.79 13.64
N ASN A 307 24.87 14.55 13.38
CA ASN A 307 23.92 15.57 12.93
C ASN A 307 22.99 16.08 14.04
N THR A 308 23.59 16.72 15.07
CA THR A 308 22.87 17.21 16.27
C THR A 308 21.70 18.17 15.99
N SER A 309 21.72 18.90 14.87
CA SER A 309 20.72 19.92 14.52
C SER A 309 19.60 19.42 13.62
N ILE A 310 19.64 18.15 13.19
CA ILE A 310 18.70 17.59 12.21
C ILE A 310 17.83 16.54 12.91
N TYR A 311 16.51 16.71 12.79
CA TYR A 311 15.56 15.68 13.19
C TYR A 311 15.65 14.51 12.20
N THR A 312 16.18 13.37 12.66
CA THR A 312 16.54 12.25 11.80
C THR A 312 15.40 11.23 11.66
N ARG A 313 15.47 10.38 10.63
CA ARG A 313 14.52 9.29 10.43
C ARG A 313 14.46 8.33 11.64
N LEU A 314 15.61 8.00 12.24
CA LEU A 314 15.64 7.13 13.42
C LEU A 314 14.96 7.78 14.64
N GLN A 315 15.12 9.09 14.81
CA GLN A 315 14.43 9.82 15.88
C GLN A 315 12.91 9.86 15.65
N SER A 316 12.47 10.15 14.42
CA SER A 316 11.06 10.09 14.03
C SER A 316 10.45 8.70 14.28
N THR A 317 11.19 7.65 13.92
CA THR A 317 10.82 6.24 14.15
C THR A 317 10.67 5.97 15.65
N PHE A 318 11.65 6.40 16.45
CA PHE A 318 11.61 6.25 17.90
C PHE A 318 10.38 6.94 18.50
N ASP A 319 10.19 8.23 18.23
CA ASP A 319 9.09 9.03 18.77
C ASP A 319 7.72 8.43 18.39
N THR A 320 7.56 8.01 17.14
CA THR A 320 6.33 7.34 16.64
C THR A 320 6.05 6.04 17.39
N CYS A 321 7.07 5.23 17.65
CA CYS A 321 6.91 3.92 18.27
C CYS A 321 6.66 3.99 19.79
N VAL A 322 7.06 5.06 20.45
CA VAL A 322 6.94 5.21 21.91
C VAL A 322 5.87 6.21 22.36
N GLU A 323 5.21 6.89 21.42
CA GLU A 323 4.21 7.95 21.65
C GLU A 323 3.18 7.64 22.76
N ASP A 324 2.67 6.41 22.78
CA ASP A 324 1.60 5.97 23.69
C ASP A 324 2.11 5.13 24.87
N ILE A 325 3.43 5.06 25.10
CA ILE A 325 4.04 4.20 26.11
C ILE A 325 4.47 5.04 27.30
N SER A 326 3.87 4.79 28.47
CA SER A 326 4.26 5.47 29.71
C SER A 326 5.64 5.03 30.21
N ASP A 327 6.35 5.96 30.85
CA ASP A 327 7.65 5.73 31.48
C ASP A 327 7.64 4.64 32.58
N GLU A 328 6.48 4.38 33.17
CA GLU A 328 6.24 3.39 34.21
C GLU A 328 5.88 2.01 33.66
N THR A 329 5.76 1.88 32.34
CA THR A 329 5.39 0.61 31.69
C THR A 329 6.43 -0.48 32.01
N PRO A 330 6.00 -1.67 32.47
CA PRO A 330 6.88 -2.81 32.64
C PRO A 330 7.66 -3.14 31.36
N GLU A 331 8.89 -3.65 31.50
CA GLU A 331 9.78 -3.87 30.35
C GLU A 331 9.22 -4.86 29.32
N ASP A 332 8.57 -5.93 29.78
CA ASP A 332 7.93 -6.94 28.93
C ASP A 332 6.76 -6.36 28.13
N GLU A 333 5.94 -5.54 28.76
CA GLU A 333 4.83 -4.85 28.11
C GLU A 333 5.33 -3.75 27.16
N GLY A 334 6.34 -2.97 27.56
CA GLY A 334 6.97 -1.98 26.70
C GLY A 334 7.58 -2.60 25.44
N ARG A 335 8.24 -3.76 25.58
CA ARG A 335 8.73 -4.53 24.43
C ARG A 335 7.59 -4.90 23.47
N ARG A 336 6.49 -5.43 24.02
CA ARG A 336 5.32 -5.85 23.22
C ARG A 336 4.71 -4.66 22.46
N LEU A 337 4.52 -3.52 23.13
CA LEU A 337 3.95 -2.31 22.54
C LEU A 337 4.85 -1.71 21.46
N ILE A 338 6.16 -1.64 21.70
CA ILE A 338 7.13 -1.17 20.70
C ILE A 338 7.13 -2.07 19.47
N THR A 339 7.17 -3.40 19.66
CA THR A 339 7.08 -4.34 18.53
C THR A 339 5.78 -4.09 17.77
N MET A 340 4.62 -3.98 18.43
CA MET A 340 3.39 -3.65 17.72
C MET A 340 3.49 -2.35 16.91
N ALA A 341 4.02 -1.28 17.52
CA ALA A 341 4.13 0.01 16.87
C ALA A 341 5.11 0.00 15.68
N VAL A 342 6.24 -0.69 15.77
CA VAL A 342 7.18 -0.85 14.65
C VAL A 342 6.51 -1.52 13.45
N TRP A 343 5.67 -2.52 13.70
CA TRP A 343 5.00 -3.26 12.63
C TRP A 343 3.75 -2.55 12.08
N SER A 344 3.08 -1.69 12.87
CA SER A 344 1.81 -1.06 12.48
C SER A 344 1.88 0.44 12.17
N LYS A 345 2.74 1.20 12.86
CA LYS A 345 2.81 2.67 12.74
C LYS A 345 3.87 3.14 11.75
N LEU A 346 4.93 2.35 11.49
CA LEU A 346 5.94 2.75 10.53
C LEU A 346 5.35 2.77 9.12
N HIS A 347 5.47 3.94 8.48
CA HIS A 347 5.02 4.13 7.12
C HIS A 347 5.83 3.24 6.17
N LYS A 348 5.09 2.43 5.41
CA LYS A 348 5.59 1.63 4.28
C LYS A 348 4.75 2.00 3.08
N GLU A 349 5.38 2.45 1.99
CA GLU A 349 4.65 2.64 0.75
C GLU A 349 4.04 1.31 0.28
N LYS A 350 2.80 1.36 -0.22
CA LYS A 350 2.10 0.19 -0.75
C LYS A 350 2.62 -0.16 -2.13
N THR A 351 2.87 -1.45 -2.37
CA THR A 351 3.32 -1.98 -3.66
C THR A 351 2.15 -2.24 -4.63
N TRP A 352 2.43 -2.65 -5.87
CA TRP A 352 1.42 -2.87 -6.91
C TRP A 352 0.43 -3.96 -6.52
N ASN A 353 0.89 -5.00 -5.81
CA ASN A 353 0.01 -6.05 -5.28
C ASN A 353 -1.05 -5.50 -4.32
N GLU A 354 -0.69 -4.59 -3.42
CA GLU A 354 -1.57 -3.96 -2.44
C GLU A 354 -2.52 -2.97 -3.13
N TYR A 355 -2.04 -2.28 -4.17
CA TYR A 355 -2.88 -1.47 -5.05
C TYR A 355 -3.94 -2.33 -5.76
N ILE A 356 -3.54 -3.40 -6.44
CA ILE A 356 -4.45 -4.30 -7.15
C ILE A 356 -5.44 -4.95 -6.19
N MET A 357 -4.97 -5.48 -5.06
CA MET A 357 -5.82 -6.12 -4.06
C MET A 357 -6.93 -5.16 -3.62
N ARG A 358 -6.58 -3.91 -3.27
CA ARG A 358 -7.55 -2.89 -2.88
C ARG A 358 -8.49 -2.52 -4.03
N LYS A 359 -7.98 -2.38 -5.26
CA LYS A 359 -8.77 -2.08 -6.46
C LYS A 359 -9.81 -3.17 -6.76
N VAL A 360 -9.39 -4.43 -6.71
CA VAL A 360 -10.26 -5.62 -6.89
C VAL A 360 -11.33 -5.69 -5.81
N GLU A 361 -10.98 -5.44 -4.54
CA GLU A 361 -11.93 -5.39 -3.43
C GLU A 361 -13.01 -4.33 -3.67
N ILE A 362 -12.60 -3.11 -4.03
CA ILE A 362 -13.51 -2.00 -4.31
C ILE A 362 -14.42 -2.35 -5.50
N ALA A 363 -13.85 -2.84 -6.59
CA ALA A 363 -14.62 -3.19 -7.79
C ALA A 363 -15.71 -4.24 -7.48
N LYS A 364 -15.37 -5.26 -6.69
CA LYS A 364 -16.34 -6.26 -6.20
C LYS A 364 -17.39 -5.62 -5.27
N HIS A 365 -16.94 -4.79 -4.33
CA HIS A 365 -17.80 -4.15 -3.33
C HIS A 365 -18.87 -3.25 -3.95
N ILE A 366 -18.52 -2.46 -4.97
CA ILE A 366 -19.45 -1.56 -5.65
C ILE A 366 -20.24 -2.23 -6.78
N GLY A 367 -20.04 -3.53 -7.00
CA GLY A 367 -20.72 -4.29 -8.05
C GLY A 367 -20.35 -3.82 -9.45
N LEU A 368 -19.09 -3.50 -9.70
CA LEU A 368 -18.59 -3.07 -11.01
C LEU A 368 -18.71 -4.23 -12.01
N ASP A 369 -19.07 -3.94 -13.26
CA ASP A 369 -19.07 -4.96 -14.32
C ASP A 369 -17.64 -5.34 -14.73
N LEU A 370 -17.20 -6.50 -14.24
CA LEU A 370 -15.84 -7.02 -14.42
C LEU A 370 -15.64 -7.73 -15.77
N GLN A 371 -16.72 -8.05 -16.50
CA GLN A 371 -16.63 -8.81 -17.76
C GLN A 371 -16.42 -7.93 -19.00
N ALA A 372 -16.48 -6.61 -18.86
CA ALA A 372 -16.22 -5.65 -19.93
C ALA A 372 -14.73 -5.67 -20.31
N THR A 373 -14.36 -6.61 -21.18
CA THR A 373 -13.06 -6.61 -21.87
C THR A 373 -12.95 -5.35 -22.73
N CYS A 374 -11.73 -4.78 -22.80
CA CYS A 374 -11.43 -3.71 -23.73
C CYS A 374 -11.95 -4.08 -25.12
N ILE A 375 -12.66 -3.16 -25.80
CA ILE A 375 -13.02 -3.35 -27.20
C ILE A 375 -11.70 -3.52 -27.97
N ARG A 376 -11.44 -4.74 -28.44
CA ARG A 376 -10.27 -5.02 -29.29
C ARG A 376 -10.40 -4.16 -30.55
N ILE A 377 -9.41 -3.29 -30.78
CA ILE A 377 -9.25 -2.53 -32.02
C ILE A 377 -8.72 -3.45 -33.11
#